data_AF-A0A4Q3HM53-F1
#
_entry.id   AF-A0A4Q3HM53-F1
#
_cell.length_a   1.000
_cell.length_b   1.000
_cell.length_c   1.000
_cell.angle_alpha   90.00
_cell.angle_beta   90.00
_cell.angle_gamma   90.00
#
_symmetry.space_group_name_H-M   'P 1'
#
loop_
_entity.id
_entity.type
_entity.pdbx_description
1 polymer ?
#
loop_
_entity_poly.entity_id
_entity_poly.type
_entity_poly.pdbx_seq_one_letter_code
_entity_poly.pdbx_strand_id
1 'polypeptide(L)'
;MTTMPPEELEGRLNAHRELMIDLIAAMIGGELTTTRFVQRLRDDATFKDNEEDPGFSPDGAFAIENAMAREVRSVLEAARARAKADKS
;
A
#
# COMPACT_ATOMS: atom_id res chain seq x y z
N MET A 1 -17.29 14.10 12.93
CA MET A 1 -16.21 13.82 11.95
C MET A 1 -14.94 13.68 12.74
N THR A 2 -14.41 12.47 12.87
CA THR A 2 -13.09 12.26 13.47
C THR A 2 -12.07 12.85 12.51
N THR A 3 -11.40 13.92 12.92
CA THR A 3 -10.29 14.51 12.15
C THR A 3 -9.13 13.54 12.19
N MET A 4 -8.71 13.07 11.01
CA MET A 4 -7.54 12.23 10.83
C MET A 4 -6.28 12.99 11.30
N PRO A 5 -5.36 12.35 12.05
CA PRO A 5 -4.08 12.95 12.41
C PRO A 5 -3.29 13.38 11.15
N PRO A 6 -2.56 14.50 11.18
CA PRO A 6 -1.73 14.94 10.05
C PRO A 6 -0.75 13.86 9.56
N GLU A 7 -0.14 13.12 10.48
CA GLU A 7 0.81 12.04 10.20
C GLU A 7 0.15 10.89 9.45
N GLU A 8 -1.11 10.57 9.79
CA GLU A 8 -1.87 9.55 9.10
C GLU A 8 -2.25 10.01 7.69
N LEU A 9 -2.64 11.27 7.53
CA LEU A 9 -2.92 11.83 6.22
C LEU A 9 -1.68 11.83 5.31
N GLU A 10 -0.53 12.22 5.85
CA GLU A 10 0.75 12.21 5.14
C GLU A 10 1.15 10.80 4.72
N GLY A 11 1.07 9.82 5.63
CA GLY A 11 1.37 8.42 5.31
C GLY A 11 0.50 7.87 4.18
N ARG A 12 -0.80 8.15 4.22
CA ARG A 12 -1.75 7.73 3.16
C ARG A 12 -1.45 8.41 1.83
N LEU A 13 -1.14 9.72 1.83
CA LEU A 13 -0.78 10.45 0.61
C LEU A 13 0.50 9.89 -0.02
N ASN A 14 1.52 9.61 0.81
CA ASN A 14 2.78 9.03 0.35
C ASN A 14 2.58 7.61 -0.22
N ALA A 15 1.74 6.78 0.41
CA ALA A 15 1.37 5.47 -0.12
C ALA A 15 0.81 5.56 -1.55
N HIS A 16 -0.14 6.46 -1.78
CA HIS A 16 -0.70 6.66 -3.11
C HIS A 16 0.33 7.19 -4.12
N ARG A 17 1.21 8.10 -3.69
CA ARG A 17 2.29 8.63 -4.54
C ARG A 17 3.20 7.52 -5.03
N GLU A 18 3.68 6.65 -4.12
CA GLU A 18 4.55 5.53 -4.47
C GLU A 18 3.85 4.53 -5.40
N LEU A 19 2.59 4.18 -5.10
CA LEU A 19 1.81 3.30 -5.97
C LEU A 19 1.60 3.87 -7.38
N MET A 20 1.41 5.18 -7.52
CA MET A 20 1.31 5.84 -8.84
C MET A 20 2.64 5.81 -9.58
N ILE A 21 3.76 6.05 -8.89
CA ILE A 21 5.10 5.98 -9.48
C ILE A 21 5.36 4.57 -10.01
N ASP A 22 5.12 3.55 -9.20
CA ASP A 22 5.31 2.15 -9.59
C ASP A 22 4.41 1.76 -10.76
N LEU A 23 3.14 2.20 -10.77
CA LEU A 23 2.23 1.97 -11.88
C LEU A 23 2.74 2.60 -13.18
N ILE A 24 3.15 3.88 -13.13
CA ILE A 24 3.69 4.58 -14.31
C ILE A 24 4.99 3.92 -14.77
N ALA A 25 5.88 3.55 -13.85
CA ALA A 25 7.12 2.84 -14.17
C ALA A 25 6.83 1.49 -14.85
N ALA A 26 5.83 0.75 -14.38
CA ALA A 26 5.40 -0.50 -15.00
C ALA A 26 4.85 -0.29 -16.43
N MET A 27 4.07 0.78 -16.65
CA MET A 27 3.55 1.15 -17.97
C MET A 27 4.65 1.56 -18.94
N ILE A 28 5.68 2.28 -18.48
CA ILE A 28 6.82 2.69 -19.30
C ILE A 28 7.73 1.50 -19.65
N GLY A 29 7.96 0.57 -18.70
CA GLY A 29 8.91 -0.53 -18.86
C GLY A 29 8.41 -1.73 -19.70
N GLY A 30 7.13 -1.78 -20.07
CA GLY A 30 6.54 -2.90 -20.82
C GLY A 30 6.20 -4.15 -19.96
N GLU A 31 5.72 -5.22 -20.61
CA GLU A 31 5.08 -6.40 -19.99
C GLU A 31 5.88 -7.07 -18.86
N LEU A 32 7.22 -7.13 -18.96
CA LEU A 32 8.08 -7.76 -17.95
C LEU A 32 8.02 -7.03 -16.59
N THR A 33 7.74 -5.73 -16.62
CA THR A 33 7.71 -4.82 -15.46
C THR A 33 6.38 -4.90 -14.71
N THR A 34 5.29 -5.19 -15.43
CA THR A 34 3.95 -5.34 -14.84
C THR A 34 3.87 -6.59 -13.95
N THR A 35 4.47 -7.70 -14.37
CA THR A 35 4.52 -8.93 -13.56
C THR A 35 5.34 -8.72 -12.28
N ARG A 36 6.47 -8.02 -12.36
CA ARG A 36 7.28 -7.67 -11.17
C ARG A 36 6.55 -6.71 -10.23
N PHE A 37 5.80 -5.75 -10.77
CA PHE A 37 4.95 -4.87 -9.97
C PHE A 37 3.91 -5.67 -9.18
N VAL A 38 3.16 -6.56 -9.85
CA VAL A 38 2.17 -7.41 -9.19
C VAL A 38 2.81 -8.36 -8.16
N GLN A 39 4.02 -8.87 -8.42
CA GLN A 39 4.77 -9.69 -7.48
C GLN A 39 5.20 -8.90 -6.24
N ARG A 40 5.83 -7.73 -6.41
CA ARG A 40 6.23 -6.86 -5.30
C ARG A 40 5.03 -6.48 -4.43
N LEU A 41 3.90 -6.11 -5.05
CA LEU A 41 2.67 -5.82 -4.32
C LEU A 41 2.14 -7.02 -3.52
N ARG A 42 2.33 -8.26 -4.02
CA ARG A 42 1.95 -9.46 -3.27
C ARG A 42 2.89 -9.73 -2.10
N ASP A 43 4.18 -9.52 -2.32
CA ASP A 43 5.21 -9.77 -1.30
C ASP A 43 5.08 -8.76 -0.15
N ASP A 44 4.83 -7.48 -0.45
CA ASP A 44 4.59 -6.44 0.56
C ASP A 44 3.31 -6.69 1.37
N ALA A 45 2.25 -7.20 0.72
CA ALA A 45 1.02 -7.58 1.41
C ALA A 45 1.22 -8.79 2.34
N THR A 46 2.09 -9.74 1.96
CA THR A 46 2.35 -10.97 2.72
C THR A 46 3.34 -10.75 3.86
N PHE A 47 4.34 -9.89 3.67
CA PHE A 47 5.37 -9.60 4.67
C PHE A 47 4.76 -8.93 5.92
N LYS A 48 3.80 -8.02 5.74
CA LYS A 48 3.22 -7.23 6.84
C LYS A 48 2.05 -7.89 7.58
N ASP A 49 1.54 -9.04 7.12
CA ASP A 49 0.56 -9.84 7.89
C ASP A 49 1.21 -10.50 9.12
N ASN A 50 2.54 -10.63 9.11
CA ASN A 50 3.33 -11.23 10.19
C ASN A 50 3.92 -10.23 11.20
N GLU A 51 3.73 -8.92 11.03
CA GLU A 51 4.37 -7.86 11.84
C GLU A 51 3.37 -6.94 12.60
N GLU A 52 2.14 -7.38 12.85
CA GLU A 52 1.23 -6.65 13.76
C GLU A 52 1.61 -6.91 15.23
N ASP A 53 2.71 -6.30 15.70
CA ASP A 53 3.15 -6.33 17.11
C ASP A 53 2.29 -5.35 17.95
N PRO A 54 1.45 -5.85 18.87
CA PRO A 54 0.49 -5.04 19.60
C PRO A 54 1.14 -4.46 20.86
N GLY A 55 1.84 -3.32 20.75
CA GLY A 55 2.28 -2.65 21.97
C GLY A 55 3.20 -1.44 21.88
N PHE A 56 3.73 -1.07 20.71
CA PHE A 56 4.73 -0.02 20.65
C PHE A 56 4.12 1.36 20.34
N SER A 57 4.23 2.30 21.28
CA SER A 57 3.77 3.68 21.10
C SER A 57 4.75 4.42 20.18
N PRO A 58 4.38 4.82 18.95
CA PRO A 58 5.36 5.22 17.97
C PRO A 58 5.60 6.73 17.98
N ASP A 59 6.85 7.12 17.75
CA ASP A 59 7.25 8.48 17.36
C ASP A 59 6.55 8.89 16.03
N GLY A 60 6.45 10.19 15.73
CA GLY A 60 5.65 10.68 14.59
C GLY A 60 5.99 10.03 13.23
N ALA A 61 7.27 9.71 13.00
CA ALA A 61 7.73 9.03 11.79
C ALA A 61 7.18 7.60 11.63
N PHE A 62 7.07 6.85 12.74
CA PHE A 62 6.48 5.51 12.71
C PHE A 62 4.97 5.55 12.48
N ALA A 63 4.29 6.61 12.94
CA ALA A 63 2.87 6.80 12.64
C ALA A 63 2.62 7.00 11.14
N ILE A 64 3.48 7.76 10.46
CA ILE A 64 3.46 7.96 9.00
C ILE A 64 3.71 6.63 8.26
N GLU A 65 4.77 5.91 8.64
CA GLU A 65 5.13 4.64 7.98
C GLU A 65 4.04 3.57 8.15
N ASN A 66 3.46 3.48 9.35
CA ASN A 66 2.36 2.56 9.62
C ASN A 66 1.10 2.97 8.83
N ALA A 67 0.75 4.26 8.80
CA ALA A 67 -0.35 4.76 7.97
C ALA A 67 -0.14 4.47 6.47
N MET A 68 1.08 4.64 5.98
CA MET A 68 1.46 4.31 4.60
C MET A 68 1.27 2.81 4.33
N ALA A 69 1.77 1.94 5.22
CA ALA A 69 1.64 0.50 5.11
C ALA A 69 0.18 0.04 5.07
N ARG A 70 -0.66 0.57 5.97
CA ARG A 70 -2.10 0.27 6.03
C ARG A 70 -2.80 0.70 4.75
N GLU A 71 -2.47 1.87 4.22
CA GLU A 71 -3.10 2.37 2.98
C GLU A 71 -2.71 1.52 1.77
N VAL A 72 -1.43 1.15 1.62
CA VAL A 72 -0.99 0.25 0.55
C VAL A 72 -1.79 -1.07 0.59
N ARG A 73 -1.92 -1.68 1.78
CA ARG A 73 -2.70 -2.92 1.96
C ARG A 73 -4.17 -2.72 1.54
N SER A 74 -4.80 -1.66 2.03
CA SER A 74 -6.20 -1.34 1.70
C SER A 74 -6.43 -1.19 0.19
N VAL A 75 -5.54 -0.47 -0.49
CA VAL A 75 -5.62 -0.28 -1.96
C VAL A 75 -5.47 -1.62 -2.69
N LEU A 76 -4.56 -2.49 -2.25
CA LEU A 76 -4.34 -3.78 -2.86
C LEU A 76 -5.51 -4.73 -2.69
N GLU A 77 -6.10 -4.81 -1.50
CA GLU A 77 -7.29 -5.62 -1.27
C GLU A 77 -8.47 -5.14 -2.13
N ALA A 78 -8.67 -3.81 -2.23
CA ALA A 78 -9.68 -3.24 -3.10
C ALA A 78 -9.43 -3.58 -4.59
N ALA A 79 -8.17 -3.52 -5.06
CA ALA A 79 -7.82 -3.88 -6.42
C ALA A 79 -8.05 -5.37 -6.70
N ARG A 80 -7.68 -6.26 -5.76
CA ARG A 80 -7.94 -7.71 -5.85
C ARG A 80 -9.43 -8.03 -5.91
N ALA A 81 -10.22 -7.38 -5.06
CA ALA A 81 -11.67 -7.56 -5.03
C ALA A 81 -12.31 -7.20 -6.38
N ARG A 82 -11.91 -6.07 -6.98
CA ARG A 82 -12.36 -5.66 -8.32
C ARG A 82 -11.93 -6.66 -9.41
N ALA A 83 -10.66 -7.05 -9.42
CA ALA A 83 -10.15 -8.00 -10.41
C ALA A 83 -10.79 -9.40 -10.32
N LYS A 84 -11.28 -9.80 -9.13
CA LYS A 84 -12.04 -11.04 -8.94
C LYS A 84 -13.48 -10.89 -9.45
N ALA A 85 -14.12 -9.74 -9.19
CA ALA A 85 -15.46 -9.45 -9.67
C ALA A 85 -15.53 -9.43 -11.21
N ASP A 86 -14.52 -8.86 -11.88
CA ASP A 86 -14.46 -8.79 -13.35
C ASP A 86 -14.25 -10.17 -14.04
N LYS A 87 -13.88 -11.21 -13.28
CA LYS A 87 -13.67 -12.58 -13.78
C LYS A 87 -14.89 -13.49 -13.61
N SER A 88 -15.96 -13.01 -12.95
CA SER A 88 -17.20 -13.76 -12.66
C SER A 88 -18.26 -13.44 -13.70
#